data_AF-A0A2H6JAD8-F1
#
_entry.id   AF-A0A2H6JAD8-F1
#
_cell.length_a   1.000
_cell.length_b   1.000
_cell.length_c   1.000
_cell.angle_alpha   90.00
_cell.angle_beta   90.00
_cell.angle_gamma   90.00
#
_symmetry.space_group_name_H-M   'P 1'
#
loop_
_entity.id
_entity.type
_entity.pdbx_description
1 polymer ?
#
loop_
_entity_poly.entity_id
_entity_poly.type
_entity_poly.pdbx_seq_one_letter_code
_entity_poly.pdbx_strand_id
1 'polypeptide(L)'
;MILGPVSRRSGPGGAPRRTRRGHFPWVSLPRERLLDTRICDLGLRIEGTELEVRIAQLDAELERRGFVFRPHFWLSDEWFCPDGIPGVAIPFYLAHPRLKRLEHAHMLEVEGGTHPSCMRLLRHETGHALVNAYRVHRRRGWREHFGDPGQKYPDTYLPKPYSKRYVIHLDDWYAQSHPHEDWAETFAVWLKPNSGWRTRYRGWSALRKLEYVDALMDEIKAVPPRVRSRRRVTPARTLRLTLREYYAGKQSRYGTDYPEFYDRHLLRLFSNDAQHRRNEPASLYIRRTRVEVTGIVSRWTFEYRYRIDLVVREMMRRCDKLDLHVVRDDRRMKLDFVSCLTMIVMNYLHSGKFMVAL
;
A
#
# COMPACT_ATOMS: atom_id res chain seq x y z
N MET A 1 -6.30 -15.79 76.28
CA MET A 1 -5.23 -16.57 75.61
C MET A 1 -5.29 -16.22 74.14
N ILE A 2 -4.58 -15.24 73.59
CA ILE A 2 -3.12 -15.05 73.38
C ILE A 2 -2.45 -16.19 72.60
N LEU A 3 -1.70 -15.77 71.57
CA LEU A 3 -0.80 -16.44 70.61
C LEU A 3 -1.51 -16.82 69.29
N GLY A 4 -1.11 -16.37 68.09
CA GLY A 4 0.10 -15.71 67.58
C GLY A 4 0.19 -16.02 66.06
N PRO A 5 0.89 -15.22 65.22
CA PRO A 5 0.64 -15.14 63.78
C PRO A 5 1.41 -16.18 62.94
N VAL A 6 0.80 -16.67 61.86
CA VAL A 6 1.50 -17.50 60.86
C VAL A 6 2.15 -16.61 59.81
N SER A 7 3.48 -16.67 59.82
CA SER A 7 4.43 -16.00 58.95
C SER A 7 4.20 -16.26 57.45
N ARG A 8 4.19 -15.17 56.67
CA ARG A 8 4.29 -15.18 55.20
C ARG A 8 5.70 -15.63 54.81
N ARG A 9 5.82 -16.80 54.19
CA ARG A 9 7.02 -17.15 53.41
C ARG A 9 6.90 -16.57 52.01
N SER A 10 7.65 -15.49 51.77
CA SER A 10 8.01 -14.96 50.47
C SER A 10 8.88 -15.97 49.73
N GLY A 11 8.29 -16.72 48.79
CA GLY A 11 9.05 -17.46 47.78
C GLY A 11 9.75 -16.49 46.82
N PRO A 12 10.92 -16.85 46.26
CA PRO A 12 11.66 -15.94 45.39
C PRO A 12 10.82 -15.67 44.15
N GLY A 13 10.61 -14.38 43.88
CA GLY A 13 9.91 -13.90 42.70
C GLY A 13 10.53 -14.50 41.45
N GLY A 14 9.79 -15.40 40.80
CA GLY A 14 10.09 -15.86 39.47
C GLY A 14 10.09 -14.64 38.56
N ALA A 15 11.28 -14.22 38.14
CA ALA A 15 11.45 -13.22 37.11
C ALA A 15 10.52 -13.55 35.94
N PRO A 16 9.87 -12.55 35.31
CA PRO A 16 9.06 -12.80 34.14
C PRO A 16 9.93 -13.51 33.11
N ARG A 17 9.53 -14.73 32.75
CA ARG A 17 10.13 -15.51 31.67
C ARG A 17 10.25 -14.58 30.47
N ARG A 18 11.46 -14.11 30.16
CA ARG A 18 11.77 -13.43 28.90
C ARG A 18 11.22 -14.30 27.80
N THR A 19 10.17 -13.82 27.13
CA THR A 19 9.61 -14.46 25.96
C THR A 19 10.75 -14.66 24.98
N ARG A 20 11.10 -15.92 24.69
CA ARG A 20 12.08 -16.26 23.66
C ARG A 20 11.62 -15.56 22.39
N ARG A 21 12.40 -14.60 21.88
CA ARG A 21 12.23 -14.03 20.54
C ARG A 21 11.96 -15.20 19.60
N GLY A 22 10.79 -15.22 18.96
CA GLY A 22 10.32 -16.35 18.18
C GLY A 22 11.38 -16.78 17.17
N HIS A 23 11.98 -17.96 17.39
CA HIS A 23 12.93 -18.51 16.46
C HIS A 23 12.14 -19.10 15.29
N PHE A 24 11.88 -18.28 14.29
CA PHE A 24 11.27 -18.70 13.04
C PHE A 24 12.28 -19.50 12.21
N PRO A 25 12.15 -20.83 12.08
CA PRO A 25 13.16 -21.64 11.39
C PRO A 25 13.32 -21.25 9.91
N TRP A 26 12.26 -20.71 9.31
CA TRP A 26 12.28 -20.22 7.92
C TRP A 26 13.14 -18.96 7.72
N VAL A 27 13.49 -18.23 8.80
CA VAL A 27 14.29 -16.99 8.71
C VAL A 27 15.73 -17.26 8.29
N SER A 28 16.26 -18.47 8.50
CA SER A 28 17.61 -18.87 8.08
C SER A 28 17.64 -19.65 6.78
N LEU A 29 16.49 -20.10 6.25
CA LEU A 29 16.44 -20.88 5.01
C LEU A 29 17.11 -20.13 3.85
N PRO A 30 17.69 -20.82 2.85
CA PRO A 30 18.01 -20.21 1.56
C PRO A 30 16.74 -19.66 0.90
N ARG A 31 16.88 -18.64 0.03
CA ARG A 31 15.73 -17.99 -0.64
C ARG A 31 14.83 -18.99 -1.35
N GLU A 32 15.39 -19.93 -2.11
CA GLU A 32 14.61 -20.92 -2.85
C GLU A 32 13.79 -21.82 -1.94
N ARG A 33 14.36 -22.27 -0.82
CA ARG A 33 13.63 -23.09 0.17
C ARG A 33 12.57 -22.28 0.91
N LEU A 34 12.82 -20.99 1.15
CA LEU A 34 11.80 -20.10 1.72
C LEU A 34 10.61 -19.95 0.77
N LEU A 35 10.84 -19.82 -0.54
CA LEU A 35 9.76 -19.69 -1.52
C LEU A 35 8.80 -20.90 -1.51
N ASP A 36 9.30 -22.09 -1.18
CA ASP A 36 8.48 -23.30 -1.10
C ASP A 36 7.73 -23.44 0.24
N THR A 37 7.86 -22.47 1.15
CA THR A 37 7.16 -22.48 2.45
C THR A 37 5.76 -21.91 2.30
N ARG A 38 4.74 -22.60 2.84
CA ARG A 38 3.34 -22.11 2.86
C ARG A 38 3.22 -20.91 3.80
N ILE A 39 2.40 -19.93 3.42
CA ILE A 39 2.20 -18.71 4.22
C ILE A 39 1.69 -19.06 5.63
N CYS A 40 0.78 -20.04 5.75
CA CYS A 40 0.28 -20.51 7.03
C CYS A 40 1.35 -21.11 7.95
N ASP A 41 2.44 -21.65 7.39
CA ASP A 41 3.52 -22.31 8.14
C ASP A 41 4.58 -21.33 8.63
N LEU A 42 4.52 -20.05 8.20
CA LEU A 42 5.44 -19.01 8.67
C LEU A 42 5.22 -18.65 10.15
N GLY A 43 4.07 -19.01 10.74
CA GLY A 43 3.78 -18.77 12.16
C GLY A 43 3.74 -17.28 12.55
N LEU A 44 3.48 -16.40 11.58
CA LEU A 44 3.55 -14.95 11.74
C LEU A 44 2.51 -14.42 12.72
N ARG A 45 2.90 -13.35 13.42
CA ARG A 45 2.12 -12.64 14.44
C ARG A 45 2.36 -11.14 14.29
N ILE A 46 1.43 -10.34 14.80
CA ILE A 46 1.59 -8.88 14.83
C ILE A 46 2.43 -8.50 16.06
N GLU A 47 2.21 -9.18 17.17
CA GLU A 47 2.87 -9.00 18.44
C GLU A 47 4.39 -9.17 18.30
N GLY A 48 5.15 -8.25 18.89
CA GLY A 48 6.61 -8.20 18.82
C GLY A 48 7.18 -7.69 17.50
N THR A 49 6.37 -7.11 16.61
CA THR A 49 6.80 -6.59 15.31
C THR A 49 6.66 -5.07 15.19
N GLU A 50 7.22 -4.48 14.13
CA GLU A 50 6.99 -3.06 13.80
C GLU A 50 5.50 -2.72 13.58
N LEU A 51 4.68 -3.70 13.19
CA LEU A 51 3.24 -3.49 13.00
C LEU A 51 2.54 -3.22 14.33
N GLU A 52 2.92 -3.91 15.41
CA GLU A 52 2.36 -3.68 16.75
C GLU A 52 2.57 -2.23 17.20
N VAL A 53 3.78 -1.69 16.99
CA VAL A 53 4.09 -0.29 17.33
C VAL A 53 3.27 0.69 16.50
N ARG A 54 3.07 0.41 15.20
CA ARG A 54 2.28 1.25 14.30
C ARG A 54 0.79 1.20 14.61
N ILE A 55 0.26 0.03 14.97
CA ILE A 55 -1.12 -0.16 15.43
C ILE A 55 -1.33 0.57 16.76
N ALA A 56 -0.41 0.43 17.72
CA ALA A 56 -0.47 1.17 18.98
C ALA A 56 -0.44 2.69 18.76
N GLN A 57 0.33 3.18 17.78
CA GLN A 57 0.31 4.59 17.38
C GLN A 57 -1.08 5.00 16.86
N LEU A 58 -1.69 4.20 15.98
CA LEU A 58 -3.05 4.46 15.47
C LEU A 58 -4.07 4.44 16.62
N ASP A 59 -3.98 3.49 17.54
CA ASP A 59 -4.86 3.40 18.70
C ASP A 59 -4.75 4.66 19.56
N ALA A 60 -3.54 5.18 19.79
CA ALA A 60 -3.33 6.44 20.48
C ALA A 60 -3.87 7.65 19.71
N GLU A 61 -3.88 7.62 18.36
CA GLU A 61 -4.52 8.65 17.54
C GLU A 61 -6.04 8.65 17.70
N LEU A 62 -6.66 7.47 17.71
CA LEU A 62 -8.10 7.29 17.97
C LEU A 62 -8.45 7.68 19.41
N GLU A 63 -7.62 7.32 20.38
CA GLU A 63 -7.80 7.68 21.80
C GLU A 63 -7.77 9.18 22.02
N ARG A 64 -6.80 9.90 21.44
CA ARG A 64 -6.74 11.37 21.52
C ARG A 64 -7.96 12.05 20.92
N ARG A 65 -8.66 11.38 20.01
CA ARG A 65 -9.94 11.83 19.42
C ARG A 65 -11.17 11.38 20.22
N GLY A 66 -10.98 10.66 21.32
CA GLY A 66 -12.04 10.22 22.21
C GLY A 66 -12.85 9.03 21.71
N PHE A 67 -12.32 8.25 20.73
CA PHE A 67 -13.04 7.09 20.22
C PHE A 67 -13.02 5.92 21.21
N VAL A 68 -14.21 5.35 21.45
CA VAL A 68 -14.37 4.03 22.08
C VAL A 68 -14.18 2.89 21.07
N PHE A 69 -14.36 3.17 19.77
CA PHE A 69 -14.12 2.20 18.71
C PHE A 69 -12.62 1.89 18.58
N ARG A 70 -12.34 0.59 18.47
CA ARG A 70 -11.01 0.06 18.16
C ARG A 70 -11.16 -1.01 17.06
N PRO A 71 -10.65 -0.77 15.84
CA PRO A 71 -10.63 -1.81 14.81
C PRO A 71 -9.77 -2.98 15.27
N HIS A 72 -10.12 -4.20 14.87
CA HIS A 72 -9.22 -5.34 15.04
C HIS A 72 -8.38 -5.57 13.80
N PHE A 73 -7.15 -6.02 14.00
CA PHE A 73 -6.18 -6.26 12.93
C PHE A 73 -5.83 -7.74 12.81
N TRP A 74 -5.57 -8.20 11.59
CA TRP A 74 -5.01 -9.53 11.34
C TRP A 74 -4.12 -9.54 10.12
N LEU A 75 -3.20 -10.50 10.05
CA LEU A 75 -2.37 -10.70 8.87
C LEU A 75 -3.17 -11.44 7.79
N SER A 76 -3.06 -11.00 6.53
CA SER A 76 -3.65 -11.57 5.30
C SER A 76 -2.63 -11.47 4.16
N ASP A 77 -3.05 -11.74 2.94
CA ASP A 77 -2.35 -11.52 1.67
C ASP A 77 -2.24 -10.03 1.24
N GLU A 78 -3.28 -9.22 1.46
CA GLU A 78 -3.29 -7.80 1.07
C GLU A 78 -3.94 -6.87 2.12
N TRP A 79 -3.88 -5.55 1.90
CA TRP A 79 -4.61 -4.55 2.70
C TRP A 79 -6.06 -4.52 2.25
N PHE A 80 -6.99 -4.68 3.20
CA PHE A 80 -8.41 -4.46 2.93
C PHE A 80 -9.23 -4.44 4.22
N CYS A 81 -10.44 -3.90 4.11
CA CYS A 81 -11.47 -3.95 5.13
C CYS A 81 -12.72 -4.66 4.56
N PRO A 82 -13.00 -5.92 4.95
CA PRO A 82 -14.12 -6.65 4.38
C PRO A 82 -15.48 -6.08 4.84
N ASP A 83 -16.46 -6.08 3.93
CA ASP A 83 -17.81 -5.58 4.19
C ASP A 83 -18.43 -6.15 5.46
N GLY A 84 -18.99 -5.26 6.27
CA GLY A 84 -19.65 -5.62 7.53
C GLY A 84 -18.69 -6.10 8.62
N ILE A 85 -17.38 -6.00 8.43
CA ILE A 85 -16.37 -6.34 9.43
C ILE A 85 -15.62 -5.07 9.86
N PRO A 86 -15.76 -4.64 11.12
CA PRO A 86 -15.03 -3.50 11.70
C PRO A 86 -13.55 -3.78 11.99
N GLY A 87 -12.80 -4.27 11.00
CA GLY A 87 -11.40 -4.57 11.17
C GLY A 87 -10.64 -4.64 9.85
N VAL A 88 -9.32 -4.68 9.96
CA VAL A 88 -8.38 -4.47 8.85
C VAL A 88 -7.48 -5.68 8.67
N ALA A 89 -7.44 -6.19 7.44
CA ALA A 89 -6.44 -7.13 6.97
C ALA A 89 -5.15 -6.39 6.63
N ILE A 90 -4.01 -6.95 7.05
CA ILE A 90 -2.67 -6.40 6.83
C ILE A 90 -1.84 -7.43 6.07
N PRO A 91 -1.11 -7.08 4.99
CA PRO A 91 -0.27 -8.02 4.28
C PRO A 91 0.78 -8.68 5.19
N PHE A 92 0.87 -10.01 5.14
CA PHE A 92 1.70 -10.83 6.02
C PHE A 92 3.19 -10.49 5.90
N TYR A 93 3.64 -10.04 4.72
CA TYR A 93 5.04 -9.70 4.48
C TYR A 93 5.51 -8.52 5.33
N LEU A 94 4.59 -7.68 5.84
CA LEU A 94 4.93 -6.58 6.74
C LEU A 94 5.32 -7.04 8.14
N ALA A 95 4.98 -8.27 8.54
CA ALA A 95 5.27 -8.81 9.86
C ALA A 95 6.76 -9.18 10.07
N HIS A 96 7.59 -9.19 9.01
CA HIS A 96 9.01 -9.54 9.17
C HIS A 96 9.93 -8.91 8.10
N PRO A 97 11.10 -8.34 8.47
CA PRO A 97 12.02 -7.69 7.51
C PRO A 97 12.49 -8.59 6.35
N ARG A 98 12.67 -9.88 6.61
CA ARG A 98 13.03 -10.85 5.56
C ARG A 98 11.92 -11.01 4.51
N LEU A 99 10.65 -10.96 4.91
CA LEU A 99 9.52 -11.05 3.98
C LEU A 99 9.33 -9.73 3.24
N LYS A 100 9.54 -8.57 3.88
CA LYS A 100 9.62 -7.27 3.18
C LYS A 100 10.67 -7.27 2.07
N ARG A 101 11.86 -7.83 2.33
CA ARG A 101 12.91 -7.97 1.31
C ARG A 101 12.50 -8.90 0.17
N LEU A 102 11.76 -9.98 0.48
CA LEU A 102 11.24 -10.90 -0.53
C LEU A 102 10.17 -10.22 -1.39
N GLU A 103 9.23 -9.51 -0.77
CA GLU A 103 8.22 -8.69 -1.45
C GLU A 103 8.86 -7.71 -2.41
N HIS A 104 9.84 -6.93 -1.92
CA HIS A 104 10.58 -5.99 -2.76
C HIS A 104 11.30 -6.69 -3.92
N ALA A 105 11.86 -7.88 -3.72
CA ALA A 105 12.57 -8.60 -4.77
C ALA A 105 11.64 -9.10 -5.87
N HIS A 106 10.38 -9.41 -5.56
CA HIS A 106 9.39 -9.92 -6.53
C HIS A 106 8.52 -8.81 -7.13
N MET A 107 8.22 -7.75 -6.36
CA MET A 107 7.27 -6.70 -6.73
C MET A 107 7.91 -5.31 -6.89
N LEU A 108 9.19 -5.15 -6.58
CA LEU A 108 9.96 -3.88 -6.66
C LEU A 108 9.48 -2.76 -5.71
N GLU A 109 8.53 -3.09 -4.85
CA GLU A 109 8.02 -2.25 -3.79
C GLU A 109 7.51 -3.09 -2.61
N VAL A 110 7.28 -2.42 -1.49
CA VAL A 110 6.66 -3.00 -0.30
C VAL A 110 5.61 -2.01 0.16
N GLU A 111 4.37 -2.23 -0.24
CA GLU A 111 3.25 -1.39 0.19
C GLU A 111 3.12 -1.44 1.73
N GLY A 112 3.14 -0.28 2.38
CA GLY A 112 3.20 -0.18 3.85
C GLY A 112 4.56 -0.55 4.46
N GLY A 113 5.61 -0.72 3.65
CA GLY A 113 6.94 -1.13 4.12
C GLY A 113 7.58 -0.11 5.08
N THR A 114 7.43 1.18 4.77
CA THR A 114 7.94 2.30 5.56
C THR A 114 6.95 2.76 6.63
N HIS A 115 7.43 3.43 7.68
CA HIS A 115 6.54 3.97 8.72
C HIS A 115 5.49 4.95 8.14
N PRO A 116 5.84 5.96 7.32
CA PRO A 116 4.85 6.87 6.76
C PRO A 116 3.81 6.20 5.87
N SER A 117 4.22 5.28 4.99
CA SER A 117 3.29 4.56 4.10
C SER A 117 2.33 3.67 4.88
N CYS A 118 2.82 2.93 5.86
CA CYS A 118 1.99 2.07 6.70
C CYS A 118 0.98 2.88 7.50
N MET A 119 1.39 4.02 8.05
CA MET A 119 0.48 4.89 8.78
C MET A 119 -0.53 5.61 7.87
N ARG A 120 -0.26 5.77 6.56
CA ARG A 120 -1.28 6.22 5.60
C ARG A 120 -2.34 5.14 5.42
N LEU A 121 -1.92 3.90 5.13
CA LEU A 121 -2.81 2.76 4.90
C LEU A 121 -3.63 2.39 6.13
N LEU A 122 -3.00 2.29 7.32
CA LEU A 122 -3.71 2.01 8.57
C LEU A 122 -4.86 3.00 8.84
N ARG A 123 -4.64 4.31 8.60
CA ARG A 123 -5.68 5.32 8.79
C ARG A 123 -6.78 5.22 7.73
N HIS A 124 -6.40 4.97 6.48
CA HIS A 124 -7.33 4.76 5.38
C HIS A 124 -8.25 3.56 5.66
N GLU A 125 -7.68 2.38 5.95
CA GLU A 125 -8.44 1.17 6.27
C GLU A 125 -9.28 1.29 7.54
N THR A 126 -8.82 2.10 8.51
CA THR A 126 -9.63 2.42 9.69
C THR A 126 -10.87 3.23 9.32
N GLY A 127 -10.79 4.07 8.29
CA GLY A 127 -11.94 4.77 7.72
C GLY A 127 -13.01 3.80 7.23
N HIS A 128 -12.61 2.77 6.45
CA HIS A 128 -13.52 1.69 6.03
C HIS A 128 -14.06 0.89 7.22
N ALA A 129 -13.21 0.52 8.17
CA ALA A 129 -13.63 -0.21 9.36
C ALA A 129 -14.67 0.55 10.19
N LEU A 130 -14.56 1.87 10.25
CA LEU A 130 -15.53 2.75 10.91
C LEU A 130 -16.86 2.78 10.15
N VAL A 131 -16.84 2.80 8.80
CA VAL A 131 -18.05 2.63 7.98
C VAL A 131 -18.79 1.35 8.36
N ASN A 132 -18.07 0.24 8.47
CA ASN A 132 -18.65 -1.04 8.86
C ASN A 132 -19.20 -1.01 10.30
N ALA A 133 -18.45 -0.42 11.24
CA ALA A 133 -18.78 -0.37 12.66
C ALA A 133 -20.08 0.40 12.94
N TYR A 134 -20.24 1.56 12.33
CA TYR A 134 -21.32 2.50 12.63
C TYR A 134 -22.39 2.59 11.52
N ARG A 135 -22.12 2.00 10.35
CA ARG A 135 -22.97 2.11 9.15
C ARG A 135 -23.21 3.56 8.72
N VAL A 136 -22.18 4.41 8.82
CA VAL A 136 -22.31 5.85 8.50
C VAL A 136 -22.69 6.10 7.04
N HIS A 137 -22.36 5.19 6.13
CA HIS A 137 -22.79 5.23 4.71
C HIS A 137 -24.31 5.28 4.53
N ARG A 138 -25.10 4.88 5.54
CA ARG A 138 -26.57 4.95 5.50
C ARG A 138 -27.12 6.32 5.89
N ARG A 139 -26.30 7.22 6.41
CA ARG A 139 -26.73 8.56 6.82
C ARG A 139 -26.92 9.44 5.58
N ARG A 140 -27.94 10.29 5.59
CA ARG A 140 -28.23 11.22 4.50
C ARG A 140 -27.03 12.13 4.17
N GLY A 141 -26.40 12.72 5.19
CA GLY A 141 -25.24 13.58 5.01
C GLY A 141 -24.05 12.87 4.34
N TRP A 142 -23.88 11.56 4.55
CA TRP A 142 -22.83 10.81 3.88
C TRP A 142 -23.04 10.83 2.37
N ARG A 143 -24.26 10.54 1.92
CA ARG A 143 -24.62 10.55 0.49
C ARG A 143 -24.46 11.93 -0.13
N GLU A 144 -24.84 12.99 0.59
CA GLU A 144 -24.71 14.37 0.12
C GLU A 144 -23.26 14.79 -0.11
N HIS A 145 -22.32 14.26 0.68
CA HIS A 145 -20.90 14.63 0.60
C HIS A 145 -20.05 13.71 -0.30
N PHE A 146 -20.32 12.40 -0.29
CA PHE A 146 -19.48 11.40 -0.93
C PHE A 146 -20.12 10.75 -2.17
N GLY A 147 -21.46 10.80 -2.30
CA GLY A 147 -22.20 10.18 -3.39
C GLY A 147 -22.91 8.89 -2.99
N ASP A 148 -23.21 8.02 -3.96
CA ASP A 148 -23.93 6.77 -3.70
C ASP A 148 -22.98 5.68 -3.17
N PRO A 149 -23.14 5.17 -1.93
CA PRO A 149 -22.33 4.06 -1.44
C PRO A 149 -22.57 2.75 -2.19
N GLY A 150 -23.74 2.61 -2.85
CA GLY A 150 -24.08 1.43 -3.66
C GLY A 150 -23.54 1.49 -5.08
N GLN A 151 -22.77 2.53 -5.43
CA GLN A 151 -22.09 2.61 -6.71
C GLN A 151 -21.23 1.35 -6.91
N LYS A 152 -21.26 0.78 -8.12
CA LYS A 152 -20.36 -0.34 -8.44
C LYS A 152 -18.94 0.22 -8.47
N TYR A 153 -18.02 -0.45 -7.77
CA TYR A 153 -16.59 -0.20 -7.93
C TYR A 153 -16.24 -0.27 -9.42
N PRO A 154 -15.68 0.80 -10.01
CA PRO A 154 -15.36 0.79 -11.41
C PRO A 154 -14.18 -0.14 -11.65
N ASP A 155 -14.15 -0.84 -12.78
CA ASP A 155 -12.98 -1.68 -13.09
C ASP A 155 -11.72 -0.82 -13.32
N THR A 156 -11.89 0.47 -13.64
CA THR A 156 -10.83 1.48 -13.88
C THR A 156 -11.34 2.90 -13.58
N TYR A 157 -10.47 3.85 -13.22
CA TYR A 157 -10.83 5.27 -13.15
C TYR A 157 -9.74 6.20 -13.70
N LEU A 158 -10.14 7.31 -14.31
CA LEU A 158 -9.24 8.37 -14.75
C LEU A 158 -9.32 9.55 -13.76
N PRO A 159 -8.28 9.80 -12.94
CA PRO A 159 -8.32 10.88 -11.97
C PRO A 159 -8.36 12.25 -12.64
N LYS A 160 -8.91 13.24 -11.94
CA LYS A 160 -8.86 14.66 -12.32
C LYS A 160 -7.85 15.38 -11.40
N PRO A 161 -6.59 15.58 -11.82
CA PRO A 161 -5.50 16.03 -10.94
C PRO A 161 -5.73 17.35 -10.21
N TYR A 162 -6.41 18.29 -10.86
CA TYR A 162 -6.68 19.63 -10.34
C TYR A 162 -8.02 19.73 -9.59
N SER A 163 -8.70 18.61 -9.37
CA SER A 163 -9.98 18.60 -8.68
C SER A 163 -9.79 18.99 -7.21
N LYS A 164 -10.35 20.14 -6.82
CA LYS A 164 -10.42 20.59 -5.43
C LYS A 164 -11.55 19.94 -4.63
N ARG A 165 -12.26 18.96 -5.22
CA ARG A 165 -13.38 18.24 -4.59
C ARG A 165 -12.93 17.16 -3.61
N TYR A 166 -11.68 16.71 -3.71
CA TYR A 166 -11.19 15.55 -2.98
C TYR A 166 -9.99 15.94 -2.13
N VAL A 167 -9.82 15.22 -1.02
CA VAL A 167 -8.57 15.29 -0.27
C VAL A 167 -7.47 14.52 -1.00
N ILE A 168 -6.23 14.76 -0.62
CA ILE A 168 -5.05 14.01 -1.08
C ILE A 168 -4.42 13.36 0.15
N HIS A 169 -4.64 12.05 0.32
CA HIS A 169 -4.06 11.27 1.40
C HIS A 169 -3.17 10.14 0.89
N LEU A 170 -3.72 9.13 0.23
CA LEU A 170 -2.98 8.17 -0.59
C LEU A 170 -2.60 8.81 -1.93
N ASP A 171 -1.76 8.10 -2.69
CA ASP A 171 -1.32 8.59 -4.00
C ASP A 171 -2.48 8.49 -5.02
N ASP A 172 -2.24 8.85 -6.28
CA ASP A 172 -3.13 8.51 -7.41
C ASP A 172 -4.53 9.18 -7.38
N TRP A 173 -4.70 10.20 -6.54
CA TRP A 173 -6.00 10.77 -6.21
C TRP A 173 -7.02 9.69 -5.87
N TYR A 174 -6.61 8.70 -5.07
CA TYR A 174 -7.40 7.51 -4.76
C TYR A 174 -8.81 7.82 -4.24
N ALA A 175 -8.99 8.95 -3.57
CA ALA A 175 -10.28 9.51 -3.17
C ALA A 175 -11.30 9.69 -4.32
N GLN A 176 -10.87 9.69 -5.58
CA GLN A 176 -11.74 9.85 -6.76
C GLN A 176 -12.26 8.51 -7.31
N SER A 177 -11.70 7.39 -6.87
CA SER A 177 -12.00 6.07 -7.44
C SER A 177 -13.40 5.58 -7.07
N HIS A 178 -13.85 5.85 -5.84
CA HIS A 178 -15.14 5.41 -5.33
C HIS A 178 -15.59 6.28 -4.14
N PRO A 179 -16.91 6.46 -3.91
CA PRO A 179 -17.44 7.15 -2.72
C PRO A 179 -16.92 6.61 -1.37
N HIS A 180 -16.67 5.30 -1.28
CA HIS A 180 -16.06 4.72 -0.09
C HIS A 180 -14.57 5.09 0.07
N GLU A 181 -13.83 5.20 -1.03
CA GLU A 181 -12.43 5.65 -0.98
C GLU A 181 -12.33 7.14 -0.64
N ASP A 182 -13.21 7.98 -1.20
CA ASP A 182 -13.33 9.38 -0.82
C ASP A 182 -13.56 9.55 0.69
N TRP A 183 -14.43 8.72 1.26
CA TRP A 183 -14.65 8.65 2.70
C TRP A 183 -13.38 8.26 3.46
N ALA A 184 -12.75 7.14 3.10
CA ALA A 184 -11.60 6.59 3.81
C ALA A 184 -10.42 7.57 3.79
N GLU A 185 -10.16 8.19 2.63
CA GLU A 185 -9.16 9.22 2.45
C GLU A 185 -9.46 10.47 3.30
N THR A 186 -10.71 10.95 3.27
CA THR A 186 -11.14 12.13 4.06
C THR A 186 -11.00 11.86 5.56
N PHE A 187 -11.43 10.69 6.02
CA PHE A 187 -11.27 10.26 7.40
C PHE A 187 -9.78 10.19 7.79
N ALA A 188 -8.92 9.65 6.92
CA ALA A 188 -7.50 9.52 7.22
C ALA A 188 -6.78 10.88 7.33
N VAL A 189 -7.10 11.85 6.46
CA VAL A 189 -6.63 13.24 6.59
C VAL A 189 -7.10 13.87 7.89
N TRP A 190 -8.37 13.66 8.23
CA TRP A 190 -8.97 14.18 9.45
C TRP A 190 -8.29 13.59 10.70
N LEU A 191 -8.13 12.26 10.77
CA LEU A 191 -7.58 11.56 11.94
C LEU A 191 -6.12 11.93 12.21
N LYS A 192 -5.31 12.09 11.15
CA LYS A 192 -3.87 12.35 11.26
C LYS A 192 -3.58 13.54 12.20
N PRO A 193 -2.77 13.37 13.26
CA PRO A 193 -2.39 14.45 14.16
C PRO A 193 -1.72 15.60 13.40
N ASN A 194 -2.01 16.83 13.83
CA ASN A 194 -1.41 18.05 13.29
C ASN A 194 -1.54 18.16 11.75
N SER A 195 -2.59 17.58 11.14
CA SER A 195 -2.75 17.60 9.69
C SER A 195 -3.01 19.00 9.12
N GLY A 196 -3.39 19.96 9.96
CA GLY A 196 -3.65 21.35 9.54
C GLY A 196 -4.74 21.44 8.48
N TRP A 197 -5.65 20.47 8.43
CA TRP A 197 -6.55 20.25 7.30
C TRP A 197 -7.43 21.47 6.97
N ARG A 198 -7.86 22.23 7.99
CA ARG A 198 -8.63 23.47 7.82
C ARG A 198 -7.87 24.52 7.01
N THR A 199 -6.57 24.65 7.26
CA THR A 199 -5.70 25.58 6.52
C THR A 199 -5.35 25.01 5.16
N ARG A 200 -4.96 23.74 5.10
CA ARG A 200 -4.52 23.07 3.87
C ARG A 200 -5.59 23.05 2.78
N TYR A 201 -6.86 22.81 3.15
CA TYR A 201 -7.98 22.70 2.22
C TYR A 201 -8.83 23.98 2.16
N ARG A 202 -8.32 25.12 2.63
CA ARG A 202 -9.04 26.40 2.55
C ARG A 202 -9.37 26.73 1.09
N GLY A 203 -10.65 27.02 0.83
CA GLY A 203 -11.15 27.30 -0.52
C GLY A 203 -11.31 26.07 -1.43
N TRP A 204 -11.10 24.86 -0.91
CA TRP A 204 -11.38 23.61 -1.62
C TRP A 204 -12.77 23.10 -1.24
N SER A 205 -13.48 22.47 -2.18
CA SER A 205 -14.77 21.85 -1.88
C SER A 205 -14.63 20.60 -1.00
N ALA A 206 -13.46 19.97 -0.99
CA ALA A 206 -13.10 18.91 -0.04
C ALA A 206 -13.21 19.34 1.43
N LEU A 207 -13.07 20.64 1.73
CA LEU A 207 -13.16 21.16 3.10
C LEU A 207 -14.52 20.85 3.73
N ARG A 208 -15.61 20.95 2.95
CA ARG A 208 -16.96 20.63 3.43
C ARG A 208 -17.10 19.16 3.85
N LYS A 209 -16.39 18.24 3.19
CA LYS A 209 -16.38 16.83 3.58
C LYS A 209 -15.61 16.63 4.88
N LEU A 210 -14.49 17.34 5.06
CA LEU A 210 -13.72 17.30 6.30
C LEU A 210 -14.51 17.87 7.49
N GLU A 211 -15.25 18.96 7.28
CA GLU A 211 -16.15 19.54 8.28
C GLU A 211 -17.29 18.59 8.64
N TYR A 212 -17.88 17.92 7.63
CA TYR A 212 -18.88 16.88 7.86
C TYR A 212 -18.31 15.70 8.66
N VAL A 213 -17.12 15.21 8.29
CA VAL A 213 -16.45 14.14 9.04
C VAL A 213 -16.19 14.58 10.48
N ASP A 214 -15.69 15.80 10.71
CA ASP A 214 -15.43 16.34 12.06
C ASP A 214 -16.68 16.32 12.93
N ALA A 215 -17.80 16.87 12.42
CA ALA A 215 -19.08 16.88 13.13
C ALA A 215 -19.60 15.46 13.39
N LEU A 216 -19.57 14.59 12.37
CA LEU A 216 -20.04 13.21 12.49
C LEU A 216 -19.20 12.40 13.48
N MET A 217 -17.89 12.61 13.52
CA MET A 217 -17.01 11.92 14.47
C MET A 217 -17.27 12.39 15.91
N ASP A 218 -17.54 13.67 16.12
CA ASP A 218 -17.93 14.19 17.43
C ASP A 218 -19.23 13.57 17.95
N GLU A 219 -20.20 13.28 17.07
CA GLU A 219 -21.43 12.58 17.44
C GLU A 219 -21.19 11.12 17.85
N ILE A 220 -20.28 10.40 17.19
CA ILE A 220 -20.18 8.93 17.34
C ILE A 220 -18.99 8.47 18.19
N LYS A 221 -18.00 9.32 18.47
CA LYS A 221 -16.74 8.92 19.13
C LYS A 221 -16.95 8.17 20.45
N ALA A 222 -17.90 8.60 21.26
CA ALA A 222 -18.23 7.97 22.55
C ALA A 222 -19.30 6.86 22.44
N VAL A 223 -19.93 6.70 21.27
CA VAL A 223 -21.01 5.75 21.07
C VAL A 223 -20.43 4.36 20.75
N PRO A 224 -20.86 3.28 21.41
CA PRO A 224 -20.41 1.94 21.06
C PRO A 224 -20.79 1.56 19.63
N PRO A 225 -19.93 0.82 18.88
CA PRO A 225 -20.22 0.46 17.50
C PRO A 225 -21.41 -0.50 17.41
N ARG A 226 -22.21 -0.32 16.36
CA ARG A 226 -23.42 -1.13 16.06
C ARG A 226 -23.05 -2.53 15.58
N VAL A 227 -22.01 -2.63 14.78
CA VAL A 227 -21.44 -3.90 14.34
C VAL A 227 -20.19 -4.17 15.17
N ARG A 228 -20.07 -5.37 15.73
CA ARG A 228 -18.96 -5.80 16.61
C ARG A 228 -18.29 -7.10 16.15
N SER A 229 -18.54 -7.49 14.90
CA SER A 229 -17.96 -8.71 14.33
C SER A 229 -16.44 -8.67 14.41
N ARG A 230 -15.84 -9.76 14.93
CA ARG A 230 -14.37 -9.97 14.96
C ARG A 230 -13.92 -11.05 13.99
N ARG A 231 -14.77 -11.38 12.99
CA ARG A 231 -14.42 -12.32 11.92
C ARG A 231 -13.18 -11.80 11.19
N ARG A 232 -12.34 -12.73 10.74
CA ARG A 232 -11.15 -12.47 9.94
C ARG A 232 -11.33 -13.19 8.61
N VAL A 233 -11.34 -12.42 7.51
CA VAL A 233 -11.40 -12.97 6.15
C VAL A 233 -9.98 -13.29 5.70
N THR A 234 -9.80 -14.43 5.03
CA THR A 234 -8.51 -14.91 4.48
C THR A 234 -7.28 -14.75 5.40
N PRO A 235 -7.37 -15.01 6.73
CA PRO A 235 -6.24 -14.77 7.61
C PRO A 235 -5.03 -15.61 7.21
N ALA A 236 -3.82 -15.06 7.32
CA ALA A 236 -2.56 -15.67 6.87
C ALA A 236 -2.37 -17.11 7.36
N ARG A 237 -2.83 -17.44 8.57
CA ARG A 237 -2.81 -18.80 9.14
C ARG A 237 -3.65 -19.83 8.36
N THR A 238 -4.51 -19.38 7.43
CA THR A 238 -5.34 -20.22 6.57
C THR A 238 -4.86 -20.24 5.11
N LEU A 239 -3.90 -19.37 4.76
CA LEU A 239 -3.34 -19.29 3.41
C LEU A 239 -2.38 -20.46 3.17
N ARG A 240 -2.84 -21.46 2.42
CA ARG A 240 -2.08 -22.67 2.10
C ARG A 240 -1.12 -22.50 0.92
N LEU A 241 -1.20 -21.39 0.21
CA LEU A 241 -0.27 -21.05 -0.88
C LEU A 241 1.15 -20.99 -0.33
N THR A 242 2.08 -21.55 -1.09
CA THR A 242 3.51 -21.29 -0.94
C THR A 242 3.80 -19.83 -1.28
N LEU A 243 4.90 -19.29 -0.75
CA LEU A 243 5.37 -17.96 -1.14
C LEU A 243 5.62 -17.89 -2.67
N ARG A 244 6.09 -18.97 -3.27
CA ARG A 244 6.28 -19.10 -4.73
C ARG A 244 4.98 -18.93 -5.49
N GLU A 245 3.93 -19.67 -5.12
CA GLU A 245 2.61 -19.58 -5.74
C GLU A 245 1.97 -18.20 -5.52
N TYR A 246 2.08 -17.65 -4.31
CA TYR A 246 1.60 -16.30 -4.00
C TYR A 246 2.26 -15.27 -4.92
N TYR A 247 3.58 -15.29 -5.07
CA TYR A 247 4.27 -14.35 -5.96
C TYR A 247 3.96 -14.59 -7.43
N ALA A 248 3.87 -15.84 -7.87
CA ALA A 248 3.47 -16.16 -9.24
C ALA A 248 2.06 -15.63 -9.56
N GLY A 249 1.09 -15.84 -8.67
CA GLY A 249 -0.27 -15.32 -8.80
C GLY A 249 -0.32 -13.80 -8.78
N LYS A 250 0.40 -13.17 -7.84
CA LYS A 250 0.50 -11.70 -7.74
C LYS A 250 1.13 -11.09 -9.00
N GLN A 251 2.20 -11.69 -9.51
CA GLN A 251 2.84 -11.26 -10.76
C GLN A 251 1.97 -11.50 -11.98
N SER A 252 1.15 -12.56 -12.01
CA SER A 252 0.16 -12.75 -13.07
C SER A 252 -0.90 -11.65 -13.03
N ARG A 253 -1.45 -11.34 -11.85
CA ARG A 253 -2.47 -10.31 -11.66
C ARG A 253 -1.98 -8.92 -12.12
N TYR A 254 -0.75 -8.56 -11.78
CA TYR A 254 -0.20 -7.23 -12.09
C TYR A 254 0.67 -7.19 -13.36
N GLY A 255 1.07 -8.34 -13.89
CA GLY A 255 1.95 -8.47 -15.06
C GLY A 255 1.24 -8.89 -16.34
N THR A 256 -0.05 -9.26 -16.28
CA THR A 256 -0.88 -9.40 -17.48
C THR A 256 -1.17 -7.99 -18.02
N ASP A 257 -1.07 -7.82 -19.33
CA ASP A 257 -1.34 -6.56 -20.05
C ASP A 257 -0.42 -5.39 -19.58
N TYR A 258 0.86 -5.39 -20.00
CA TYR A 258 1.80 -4.28 -19.80
C TYR A 258 2.00 -3.44 -21.08
N PRO A 259 2.38 -2.15 -20.99
CA PRO A 259 2.52 -1.28 -22.15
C PRO A 259 3.41 -1.87 -23.25
N GLU A 260 2.85 -2.04 -24.45
CA GLU A 260 3.65 -2.31 -25.63
C GLU A 260 4.29 -1.03 -26.15
N PHE A 261 5.53 -1.13 -26.64
CA PHE A 261 6.21 -0.05 -27.33
C PHE A 261 6.83 -0.56 -28.63
N TYR A 262 7.04 0.36 -29.56
CA TYR A 262 7.65 0.10 -30.86
C TYR A 262 9.13 0.52 -30.87
N ASP A 263 9.95 -0.16 -31.66
CA ASP A 263 11.39 0.15 -31.82
C ASP A 263 11.65 1.63 -32.18
N ARG A 264 10.73 2.29 -32.90
CA ARG A 264 10.80 3.73 -33.21
C ARG A 264 10.94 4.63 -31.98
N HIS A 265 10.41 4.19 -30.83
CA HIS A 265 10.57 4.92 -29.57
C HIS A 265 12.00 4.80 -29.04
N LEU A 266 12.62 3.62 -29.18
CA LEU A 266 14.02 3.41 -28.80
C LEU A 266 14.97 4.14 -29.74
N LEU A 267 14.72 4.13 -31.05
CA LEU A 267 15.51 4.86 -32.05
C LEU A 267 15.41 6.38 -31.93
N ARG A 268 14.41 6.90 -31.20
CA ARG A 268 14.33 8.32 -30.83
C ARG A 268 15.17 8.66 -29.59
N LEU A 269 15.41 7.69 -28.73
CA LEU A 269 16.20 7.84 -27.50
C LEU A 269 17.68 7.54 -27.70
N PHE A 270 17.98 6.52 -28.50
CA PHE A 270 19.30 5.94 -28.72
C PHE A 270 19.56 5.82 -30.23
N SER A 271 20.80 5.51 -30.61
CA SER A 271 21.15 5.33 -32.03
C SER A 271 22.07 4.13 -32.25
N ASN A 272 21.98 3.52 -33.43
CA ASN A 272 22.90 2.51 -33.95
C ASN A 272 23.85 3.09 -35.02
N ASP A 273 23.90 4.41 -35.19
CA ASP A 273 24.80 5.07 -36.13
C ASP A 273 26.27 4.80 -35.76
N ALA A 274 27.11 4.66 -36.79
CA ALA A 274 28.53 4.32 -36.62
C ALA A 274 29.28 5.27 -35.67
N GLN A 275 28.90 6.55 -35.64
CA GLN A 275 29.51 7.57 -34.77
C GLN A 275 29.28 7.33 -33.27
N HIS A 276 28.26 6.55 -32.89
CA HIS A 276 27.90 6.28 -31.49
C HIS A 276 28.30 4.89 -31.01
N ARG A 277 28.87 4.03 -31.86
CA ARG A 277 29.25 2.64 -31.50
C ARG A 277 30.27 2.51 -30.37
N ARG A 278 31.01 3.58 -30.07
CA ARG A 278 31.97 3.61 -28.95
C ARG A 278 31.35 4.12 -27.64
N ASN A 279 30.12 4.58 -27.67
CA ASN A 279 29.42 5.08 -26.49
C ASN A 279 28.92 3.91 -25.63
N GLU A 280 28.37 4.23 -24.46
CA GLU A 280 27.75 3.21 -23.60
C GLU A 280 26.57 2.54 -24.34
N PRO A 281 26.49 1.20 -24.34
CA PRO A 281 25.32 0.48 -24.83
C PRO A 281 24.04 0.92 -24.10
N ALA A 282 22.96 1.13 -24.85
CA ALA A 282 21.69 1.63 -24.33
C ALA A 282 21.10 0.71 -23.24
N SER A 283 21.27 -0.61 -23.36
CA SER A 283 20.81 -1.58 -22.37
C SER A 283 21.54 -1.45 -21.03
N LEU A 284 22.83 -1.09 -21.02
CA LEU A 284 23.60 -0.82 -19.80
C LEU A 284 23.16 0.49 -19.15
N TYR A 285 22.95 1.53 -19.97
CA TYR A 285 22.40 2.81 -19.51
C TYR A 285 21.03 2.64 -18.85
N ILE A 286 20.11 1.91 -19.50
CA ILE A 286 18.79 1.62 -18.94
C ILE A 286 18.94 0.82 -17.64
N ARG A 287 19.80 -0.20 -17.61
CA ARG A 287 20.01 -1.05 -16.42
C ARG A 287 20.43 -0.25 -15.18
N ARG A 288 21.39 0.67 -15.32
CA ARG A 288 21.89 1.46 -14.18
C ARG A 288 20.89 2.53 -13.70
N THR A 289 20.06 3.06 -14.61
CA THR A 289 19.05 4.10 -14.28
C THR A 289 17.68 3.52 -13.91
N ARG A 290 17.45 2.23 -14.18
CA ARG A 290 16.17 1.50 -14.04
C ARG A 290 15.42 1.76 -12.74
N VAL A 291 16.08 1.65 -11.58
CA VAL A 291 15.42 1.79 -10.26
C VAL A 291 14.89 3.21 -10.06
N GLU A 292 15.71 4.20 -10.39
CA GLU A 292 15.35 5.62 -10.29
C GLU A 292 14.23 5.97 -11.28
N VAL A 293 14.41 5.61 -12.56
CA VAL A 293 13.44 5.92 -13.63
C VAL A 293 12.10 5.23 -13.37
N THR A 294 12.09 3.94 -13.00
CA THR A 294 10.85 3.21 -12.66
C THR A 294 10.16 3.87 -11.47
N GLY A 295 10.92 4.29 -10.45
CA GLY A 295 10.36 4.99 -9.28
C GLY A 295 9.79 6.37 -9.61
N ILE A 296 10.37 7.10 -10.57
CA ILE A 296 9.85 8.37 -11.08
C ILE A 296 8.57 8.11 -11.88
N VAL A 297 8.61 7.23 -12.88
CA VAL A 297 7.46 6.97 -13.76
C VAL A 297 6.29 6.38 -12.99
N SER A 298 6.52 5.42 -12.09
CA SER A 298 5.49 4.86 -11.21
C SER A 298 4.78 5.95 -10.41
N ARG A 299 5.52 6.95 -9.90
CA ARG A 299 4.94 8.07 -9.15
C ARG A 299 4.02 8.96 -9.99
N TRP A 300 4.27 9.08 -11.29
CA TRP A 300 3.53 9.98 -12.18
C TRP A 300 2.43 9.28 -12.99
N THR A 301 2.59 7.99 -13.24
CA THR A 301 1.67 7.15 -14.04
C THR A 301 0.78 6.27 -13.17
N PHE A 302 1.12 6.13 -11.89
CA PHE A 302 0.39 5.31 -10.91
C PHE A 302 0.38 3.82 -11.23
N GLU A 303 1.35 3.41 -12.04
CA GLU A 303 1.55 2.01 -12.34
C GLU A 303 2.39 1.30 -11.31
N TYR A 304 2.01 0.03 -11.07
CA TYR A 304 2.80 -0.91 -10.29
C TYR A 304 4.21 -0.93 -10.84
N ARG A 305 5.19 -0.74 -9.95
CA ARG A 305 6.61 -0.72 -10.34
C ARG A 305 7.00 -1.97 -11.09
N TYR A 306 6.44 -3.11 -10.69
CA TYR A 306 6.62 -4.38 -11.40
C TYR A 306 6.17 -4.32 -12.87
N ARG A 307 5.03 -3.69 -13.16
CA ARG A 307 4.50 -3.58 -14.53
C ARG A 307 5.36 -2.66 -15.40
N ILE A 308 5.73 -1.48 -14.90
CA ILE A 308 6.66 -0.58 -15.61
C ILE A 308 7.99 -1.29 -15.86
N ASP A 309 8.46 -2.06 -14.88
CA ASP A 309 9.70 -2.81 -15.02
C ASP A 309 9.65 -3.85 -16.15
N LEU A 310 8.51 -4.52 -16.36
CA LEU A 310 8.36 -5.43 -17.51
C LEU A 310 8.60 -4.70 -18.83
N VAL A 311 8.07 -3.47 -18.97
CA VAL A 311 8.32 -2.61 -20.14
C VAL A 311 9.82 -2.28 -20.25
N VAL A 312 10.44 -1.84 -19.15
CA VAL A 312 11.86 -1.46 -19.12
C VAL A 312 12.77 -2.64 -19.48
N ARG A 313 12.47 -3.85 -18.99
CA ARG A 313 13.22 -5.06 -19.37
C ARG A 313 13.09 -5.39 -20.84
N GLU A 314 11.89 -5.25 -21.40
CA GLU A 314 11.68 -5.45 -22.83
C GLU A 314 12.41 -4.37 -23.65
N MET A 315 12.44 -3.11 -23.20
CA MET A 315 13.26 -2.05 -23.81
C MET A 315 14.75 -2.42 -23.84
N MET A 316 15.30 -2.93 -22.74
CA MET A 316 16.70 -3.40 -22.69
C MET A 316 16.96 -4.49 -23.74
N ARG A 317 16.09 -5.50 -23.80
CA ARG A 317 16.21 -6.62 -24.75
C ARG A 317 16.16 -6.15 -26.20
N ARG A 318 15.27 -5.20 -26.52
CA ARG A 318 15.17 -4.60 -27.86
C ARG A 318 16.38 -3.72 -28.18
N CYS A 319 16.91 -2.95 -27.23
CA CYS A 319 18.14 -2.18 -27.40
C CYS A 319 19.33 -3.07 -27.76
N ASP A 320 19.49 -4.20 -27.07
CA ASP A 320 20.55 -5.18 -27.39
C ASP A 320 20.39 -5.74 -28.81
N LYS A 321 19.16 -6.09 -29.20
CA LYS A 321 18.88 -6.63 -30.55
C LYS A 321 19.15 -5.62 -31.68
N LEU A 322 18.98 -4.34 -31.41
CA LEU A 322 19.12 -3.25 -32.38
C LEU A 322 20.51 -2.59 -32.36
N ASP A 323 21.42 -3.04 -31.48
CA ASP A 323 22.76 -2.48 -31.28
C ASP A 323 22.73 -0.96 -30.95
N LEU A 324 21.82 -0.57 -30.06
CA LEU A 324 21.60 0.84 -29.71
C LEU A 324 22.57 1.33 -28.64
N HIS A 325 23.04 2.57 -28.82
CA HIS A 325 24.02 3.24 -27.97
C HIS A 325 23.51 4.61 -27.51
N VAL A 326 24.04 5.08 -26.37
CA VAL A 326 23.74 6.40 -25.79
C VAL A 326 24.24 7.51 -26.72
N VAL A 327 23.41 8.54 -26.94
CA VAL A 327 23.70 9.63 -27.88
C VAL A 327 23.88 11.01 -27.22
N ARG A 328 23.55 11.14 -25.93
CA ARG A 328 23.61 12.39 -25.15
C ARG A 328 24.28 12.17 -23.79
N ASP A 329 24.57 13.25 -23.08
CA ASP A 329 25.03 13.18 -21.69
C ASP A 329 23.98 12.56 -20.76
N ASP A 330 24.43 12.07 -19.60
CA ASP A 330 23.60 11.30 -18.65
C ASP A 330 22.34 12.06 -18.21
N ARG A 331 22.44 13.37 -17.98
CA ARG A 331 21.32 14.19 -17.51
C ARG A 331 20.25 14.31 -18.59
N ARG A 332 20.63 14.61 -19.84
CA ARG A 332 19.68 14.70 -20.95
C ARG A 332 19.05 13.34 -21.27
N MET A 333 19.87 12.29 -21.32
CA MET A 333 19.38 10.92 -21.54
C MET A 333 18.34 10.50 -20.50
N LYS A 334 18.55 10.86 -19.22
CA LYS A 334 17.64 10.48 -18.15
C LYS A 334 16.29 11.17 -18.30
N LEU A 335 16.30 12.48 -18.61
CA LEU A 335 15.09 13.25 -18.85
C LEU A 335 14.30 12.70 -20.05
N ASP A 336 15.01 12.39 -21.15
CA ASP A 336 14.40 11.84 -22.36
C ASP A 336 13.81 10.44 -22.10
N PHE A 337 14.54 9.59 -21.38
CA PHE A 337 14.09 8.25 -21.05
C PHE A 337 12.87 8.27 -20.13
N VAL A 338 12.89 9.09 -19.06
CA VAL A 338 11.73 9.31 -18.19
C VAL A 338 10.52 9.79 -19.00
N SER A 339 10.72 10.76 -19.88
CA SER A 339 9.64 11.32 -20.71
C SER A 339 9.05 10.28 -21.66
N CYS A 340 9.90 9.52 -22.34
CA CYS A 340 9.48 8.47 -23.27
C CYS A 340 8.77 7.33 -22.54
N LEU A 341 9.33 6.84 -21.42
CA LEU A 341 8.71 5.77 -20.64
C LEU A 341 7.37 6.23 -20.06
N THR A 342 7.28 7.46 -19.55
CA THR A 342 6.01 8.05 -19.10
C THR A 342 5.00 8.09 -20.24
N MET A 343 5.38 8.56 -21.43
CA MET A 343 4.50 8.58 -22.60
C MET A 343 4.04 7.18 -23.00
N ILE A 344 4.93 6.16 -23.01
CA ILE A 344 4.56 4.77 -23.33
C ILE A 344 3.52 4.26 -22.34
N VAL A 345 3.79 4.43 -21.04
CA VAL A 345 2.90 3.98 -19.97
C VAL A 345 1.56 4.73 -20.02
N MET A 346 1.57 6.05 -20.24
CA MET A 346 0.37 6.88 -20.33
C MET A 346 -0.45 6.61 -21.59
N ASN A 347 0.19 6.41 -22.76
CA ASN A 347 -0.53 6.05 -23.98
C ASN A 347 -1.24 4.71 -23.82
N TYR A 348 -0.60 3.78 -23.12
CA TYR A 348 -1.22 2.51 -22.79
C TYR A 348 -2.42 2.69 -21.86
N LEU A 349 -2.25 3.45 -20.77
CA LEU A 349 -3.34 3.90 -19.87
C LEU A 349 -4.52 4.50 -20.64
N HIS A 350 -4.26 5.34 -21.64
CA HIS A 350 -5.29 6.05 -22.42
C HIS A 350 -5.89 5.25 -23.58
N SER A 351 -5.27 4.14 -24.00
CA SER A 351 -5.70 3.35 -25.17
C SER A 351 -6.97 2.52 -24.94
N GLY A 352 -7.56 2.57 -23.74
CA GLY A 352 -8.69 1.73 -23.35
C GLY A 352 -8.33 0.24 -23.17
N LYS A 353 -7.09 -0.15 -23.48
CA LYS A 353 -6.54 -1.48 -23.20
C LYS A 353 -6.00 -1.63 -21.78
N PHE A 354 -6.21 -0.63 -20.94
CA PHE A 354 -5.54 -0.57 -19.67
C PHE A 354 -6.42 -0.24 -18.48
N MET A 355 -6.16 -1.01 -17.42
CA MET A 355 -6.97 -1.09 -16.22
C MET A 355 -6.16 -0.82 -14.96
N VAL A 356 -6.54 0.22 -14.21
CA VAL A 356 -6.12 0.39 -12.81
C VAL A 356 -6.98 -0.56 -11.98
N ALA A 357 -6.43 -1.72 -11.62
CA ALA A 357 -7.14 -2.69 -10.79
C ALA A 357 -7.36 -2.11 -9.38
N LEU A 358 -8.62 -2.05 -8.96
CA LEU A 358 -9.01 -1.77 -7.57
C LEU A 358 -8.75 -2.97 -6.66
#